data_AF-A0A1M5PNH7-F1
#
_entry.id   AF-A0A1M5PNH7-F1
#
_cell.length_a   1.000
_cell.length_b   1.000
_cell.length_c   1.000
_cell.angle_alpha   90.00
_cell.angle_beta   90.00
_cell.angle_gamma   90.00
#
_symmetry.space_group_name_H-M   'P 1'
#
loop_
_entity.id
_entity.type
_entity.pdbx_description
1 polymer ?
#
loop_
_entity_poly.entity_id
_entity_poly.type
_entity_poly.pdbx_seq_one_letter_code
_entity_poly.pdbx_strand_id
1 'polypeptide(L)' 'MQKIRTLQANIEVLREKLNKLIEDKDFKLSNREIISLSQELDVLLDDYVKFKNSKFIF' A
#
# COMPACT_ATOMS: atom_id res chain seq x y z
N MET A 1 -7.48 0.59 -18.52
CA MET A 1 -6.17 0.33 -17.84
C MET A 1 -5.68 1.46 -16.94
N GLN A 2 -6.30 2.65 -16.94
CA GLN A 2 -5.85 3.77 -16.11
C GLN A 2 -6.00 3.52 -14.60
N LYS A 3 -7.10 2.87 -14.19
CA LYS A 3 -7.40 2.54 -12.79
C LYS A 3 -6.34 1.69 -12.09
N ILE A 4 -5.74 0.71 -12.80
CA ILE A 4 -4.69 -0.14 -12.21
C ILE A 4 -3.37 0.62 -12.06
N ARG A 5 -3.04 1.53 -12.98
CA ARG A 5 -1.84 2.37 -12.90
C ARG A 5 -1.94 3.35 -11.75
N THR A 6 -3.11 3.94 -11.53
CA THR A 6 -3.38 4.78 -10.35
C THR A 6 -3.22 3.99 -9.05
N LEU A 7 -3.73 2.76 -9.01
CA LEU A 7 -3.60 1.89 -7.84
C LEU A 7 -2.13 1.55 -7.54
N GLN A 8 -1.36 1.22 -8.57
CA GLN A 8 0.09 0.97 -8.47
C GLN A 8 0.84 2.19 -7.96
N ALA A 9 0.53 3.39 -8.48
CA ALA A 9 1.14 4.63 -8.02
C ALA A 9 0.84 4.90 -6.54
N ASN A 10 -0.40 4.66 -6.10
CA ASN A 10 -0.78 4.85 -4.70
C ASN A 10 -0.06 3.86 -3.76
N ILE A 11 0.09 2.60 -4.19
CA ILE A 11 0.85 1.57 -3.46
C ILE A 11 2.31 2.02 -3.28
N GLU A 12 2.95 2.51 -4.34
CA GLU A 12 4.36 2.97 -4.27
C GLU A 12 4.51 4.18 -3.33
N VAL A 13 3.60 5.16 -3.39
CA VAL A 13 3.60 6.32 -2.49
C VAL A 13 3.46 5.89 -1.01
N LEU A 14 2.55 4.96 -0.72
CA LEU A 14 2.36 4.44 0.64
C LEU A 14 3.56 3.62 1.13
N ARG A 15 4.17 2.82 0.25
CA ARG A 15 5.40 2.08 0.56
C ARG A 15 6.54 3.03 0.89
N GLU A 16 6.74 4.09 0.12
CA GLU A 16 7.77 5.09 0.40
C GLU A 16 7.54 5.82 1.72
N LYS A 17 6.29 6.19 2.03
CA LYS A 17 5.95 6.80 3.32
C LYS A 17 6.27 5.88 4.50
N LEU A 18 5.88 4.61 4.41
CA LEU A 18 6.19 3.61 5.44
C LEU A 18 7.70 3.42 5.62
N ASN A 19 8.45 3.31 4.51
CA ASN A 19 9.91 3.17 4.58
C ASN A 19 10.57 4.37 5.27
N LYS A 20 10.13 5.59 4.98
CA LYS A 20 10.64 6.80 5.65
C LYS A 20 10.36 6.80 7.15
N LEU A 21 9.20 6.29 7.58
CA LEU A 21 8.87 6.16 9.00
C LEU A 21 9.67 5.06 9.69
N ILE A 22 10.09 4.02 8.96
CA ILE A 22 10.97 2.94 9.46
C ILE A 22 12.43 3.40 9.55
N GLU A 23 12.87 4.25 8.63
CA GLU A 23 14.22 4.84 8.64
C GLU A 23 14.41 5.89 9.74
N ASP A 24 13.32 6.37 10.35
CA ASP A 24 13.38 7.24 11.52
C ASP A 24 13.92 6.47 12.75
N LYS A 25 14.87 7.09 13.47
CA LYS A 25 15.55 6.47 14.62
C LYS A 25 14.62 6.20 15.81
N ASP A 26 13.42 6.79 15.81
CA ASP A 26 12.35 6.56 16.78
C ASP A 26 11.27 5.57 16.29
N PHE A 27 11.59 4.76 15.29
CA PHE A 27 10.69 3.72 14.77
C PHE A 27 10.16 2.82 15.90
N LYS A 28 8.84 2.80 16.04
CA LYS A 28 8.10 1.89 16.92
C LYS A 28 6.99 1.25 16.12
N LEU A 29 6.96 -0.09 16.09
CA LEU A 29 5.87 -0.85 15.47
C LEU A 29 4.49 -0.52 16.07
N SER A 30 4.46 -0.03 17.31
CA SER A 30 3.25 0.45 17.98
C SER A 30 2.85 1.87 17.60
N ASN A 31 3.59 2.55 16.72
CA ASN A 31 3.25 3.89 16.25
C ASN A 31 1.94 3.80 15.45
N ARG A 32 0.93 4.56 15.89
CA ARG A 32 -0.40 4.57 15.26
C ARG A 32 -0.35 4.97 13.79
N GLU A 33 0.56 5.86 13.41
CA GLU A 33 0.73 6.28 12.02
C GLU A 33 1.22 5.13 11.14
N ILE A 34 2.20 4.36 11.63
CA ILE A 34 2.72 3.18 10.95
C ILE A 34 1.62 2.13 10.80
N ILE A 35 0.90 1.83 11.88
CA ILE A 35 -0.23 0.88 11.86
C ILE A 35 -1.29 1.31 10.84
N SER A 36 -1.68 2.59 10.84
CA SER A 36 -2.68 3.12 9.92
C SER A 36 -2.24 3.01 8.47
N LEU A 37 -0.98 3.39 8.17
CA LEU A 37 -0.44 3.32 6.82
C LEU A 37 -0.25 1.88 6.34
N SER A 38 0.12 0.95 7.23
CA SER A 38 0.19 -0.47 6.90
C SER A 38 -1.19 -1.03 6.55
N GLN A 39 -2.22 -0.70 7.32
CA GLN A 39 -3.60 -1.11 7.02
C GLN A 39 -4.11 -0.54 5.69
N GLU A 40 -3.79 0.72 5.39
CA GLU A 40 -4.14 1.34 4.11
C GLU A 40 -3.43 0.67 2.93
N LEU A 41 -2.16 0.32 3.09
CA LEU A 41 -1.39 -0.42 2.09
C LEU A 41 -1.99 -1.81 1.84
N ASP A 42 -2.39 -2.53 2.89
CA ASP A 42 -3.03 -3.84 2.77
C ASP A 42 -4.32 -3.78 1.95
N VAL A 43 -5.16 -2.77 2.18
CA VAL A 43 -6.40 -2.56 1.40
C VAL A 43 -6.09 -2.33 -0.07
N LEU A 44 -5.11 -1.48 -0.39
CA LEU A 44 -4.74 -1.21 -1.78
C LEU A 44 -4.13 -2.42 -2.48
N LEU A 45 -3.35 -3.23 -1.78
CA LEU A 45 -2.79 -4.46 -2.31
C LEU A 45 -3.89 -5.49 -2.59
N ASP A 46 -4.86 -5.63 -1.69
CA ASP A 46 -6.02 -6.50 -1.89
C ASP A 46 -6.85 -6.05 -3.11
N ASP A 47 -7.11 -4.75 -3.24
CA ASP A 47 -7.78 -4.18 -4.42
C ASP A 47 -6.99 -4.43 -5.71
N TYR A 48 -5.65 -4.37 -5.65
CA TYR A 48 -4.78 -4.65 -6.80
C TYR A 48 -4.89 -6.11 -7.22
N VAL A 49 -4.80 -7.03 -6.26
CA VAL A 49 -4.90 -8.47 -6.48
C VAL A 49 -6.28 -8.82 -7.02
N LYS A 50 -7.36 -8.29 -6.44
CA LYS A 50 -8.74 -8.47 -6.93
C LYS A 50 -8.89 -7.97 -8.36
N PHE A 51 -8.38 -6.79 -8.67
CA PHE A 51 -8.45 -6.23 -10.02
C PHE A 51 -7.65 -7.04 -11.03
N LYS A 52 -6.48 -7.56 -10.63
CA LYS A 52 -5.65 -8.43 -11.47
C LYS A 52 -6.35 -9.77 -11.71
N ASN A 53 -6.87 -10.42 -10.66
CA ASN A 53 -7.55 -11.71 -10.76
C ASN A 53 -8.87 -11.61 -11.54
N SER A 54 -9.62 -10.52 -11.39
CA SER A 54 -10.84 -10.25 -12.19
C SER A 54 -10.56 -10.11 -13.69
N LYS A 55 -9.31 -9.83 -14.10
CA LYS A 55 -8.91 -9.78 -15.51
C LYS A 55 -8.43 -11.12 -16.08
N PHE A 56 -8.17 -12.11 -15.23
CA PHE A 56 -7.80 -13.47 -15.66
C PHE A 56 -9.01 -14.39 -15.83
N ILE A 57 -10.22 -13.91 -15.52
CA ILE A 57 -11.48 -14.58 -15.82
C ILE A 57 -12.04 -13.96 -17.11
N PHE A 58 -11.38 -14.12 -18.26
CA PHE A 58 -11.94 -14.03 -19.62
C PHE A 58 -10.91 -14.51 -20.63
#